data_AF-A0A928HAR0-F1
#
_entry.id   AF-A0A928HAR0-F1
#
_cell.length_a   1.000
_cell.length_b   1.000
_cell.length_c   1.000
_cell.angle_alpha   90.00
_cell.angle_beta   90.00
_cell.angle_gamma   90.00
#
_symmetry.space_group_name_H-M   'P 1'
#
loop_
_entity.id
_entity.type
_entity.pdbx_description
1 polymer ?
#
loop_
_entity_poly.entity_id
_entity_poly.type
_entity_poly.pdbx_seq_one_letter_code
_entity_poly.pdbx_strand_id
1 'polypeptide(L)'
;MKSENLVIVGSGPAGLTAGIYAARAGHAPLVIEGMLSGGQLTETAEVENFPGFADAVSGLDLMMSMRSQAEKAGVRFAMDAITSVDFSGSLHRLMGMSDTYEAKCVIIATGASPRWTGLPGE
;
A
#
# COMPACT_ATOMS: atom_id res chain seq x y z
N MET A 1 -0.20 -20.52 -5.39
CA MET A 1 -0.20 -19.38 -6.32
C MET A 1 -1.58 -18.75 -6.29
N LYS A 2 -1.68 -17.48 -5.88
CA LYS A 2 -2.95 -16.77 -5.72
C LYS A 2 -3.25 -15.97 -6.99
N SER A 3 -4.42 -16.15 -7.59
CA SER A 3 -4.81 -15.48 -8.84
C SER A 3 -5.73 -14.31 -8.53
N GLU A 4 -5.40 -13.13 -9.05
CA GLU A 4 -6.05 -11.87 -8.72
C GLU A 4 -6.39 -11.05 -9.97
N ASN A 5 -7.49 -10.29 -9.93
CA ASN A 5 -7.80 -9.35 -11.01
C ASN A 5 -6.91 -8.12 -10.94
N LEU A 6 -6.66 -7.61 -9.73
CA LEU A 6 -5.84 -6.43 -9.48
C LEU A 6 -5.06 -6.59 -8.18
N VAL A 7 -3.74 -6.45 -8.26
CA VAL A 7 -2.85 -6.37 -7.09
C VAL A 7 -2.28 -4.96 -6.99
N ILE A 8 -2.25 -4.42 -5.78
CA ILE A 8 -1.66 -3.13 -5.45
C ILE A 8 -0.48 -3.39 -4.52
N VAL A 9 0.72 -2.99 -4.91
CA VAL A 9 1.93 -3.22 -4.11
C VAL A 9 2.25 -1.97 -3.31
N GLY A 10 1.99 -2.00 -2.01
CA GLY A 10 2.21 -0.90 -1.07
C GLY A 10 0.91 -0.46 -0.37
N SER A 11 1.01 -0.21 0.93
CA SER A 11 -0.11 0.15 1.83
C SER A 11 -0.07 1.59 2.34
N GLY A 12 0.76 2.45 1.74
CA GLY A 12 0.72 3.89 2.01
C GLY A 12 -0.55 4.56 1.47
N PRO A 13 -0.66 5.90 1.59
CA PRO A 13 -1.85 6.62 1.16
C PRO A 13 -2.19 6.39 -0.32
N ALA A 14 -1.17 6.30 -1.19
CA ALA A 14 -1.36 6.00 -2.61
C ALA A 14 -2.02 4.63 -2.85
N GLY A 15 -1.52 3.58 -2.17
CA GLY A 15 -2.05 2.23 -2.32
C GLY A 15 -3.45 2.08 -1.76
N LEU A 16 -3.71 2.69 -0.59
CA LEU A 16 -5.04 2.68 0.03
C LEU A 16 -6.07 3.43 -0.81
N THR A 17 -5.74 4.62 -1.33
CA THR A 17 -6.62 5.36 -2.22
C THR A 17 -6.89 4.60 -3.51
N ALA A 18 -5.87 4.02 -4.15
CA ALA A 18 -6.04 3.17 -5.32
C ALA A 18 -6.97 1.98 -5.02
N GLY A 19 -6.81 1.34 -3.86
CA GLY A 19 -7.67 0.25 -3.40
C GLY A 19 -9.12 0.69 -3.25
N ILE A 20 -9.37 1.82 -2.59
CA ILE A 20 -10.73 2.35 -2.40
C ILE A 20 -11.42 2.55 -3.76
N TYR A 21 -10.75 3.18 -4.72
CA TYR A 21 -11.33 3.43 -6.04
C TYR A 21 -11.58 2.12 -6.81
N ALA A 22 -10.61 1.21 -6.81
CA ALA A 22 -10.74 -0.07 -7.50
C ALA A 22 -11.83 -0.96 -6.89
N ALA A 23 -11.97 -0.99 -5.57
CA ALA A 23 -13.02 -1.76 -4.89
C ALA A 23 -14.41 -1.22 -5.25
N ARG A 24 -14.58 0.11 -5.26
CA ARG A 24 -15.83 0.76 -5.69
C ARG A 24 -16.18 0.52 -7.16
N ALA A 25 -15.18 0.30 -8.00
CA ALA A 25 -15.36 -0.10 -9.40
C ALA A 25 -15.62 -1.60 -9.59
N GLY A 26 -15.67 -2.40 -8.52
CA GLY A 26 -15.97 -3.83 -8.58
C GLY A 26 -14.78 -4.71 -8.96
N HIS A 27 -13.54 -4.21 -8.85
CA HIS A 27 -12.34 -4.97 -9.23
C HIS A 27 -11.76 -5.87 -8.12
N ALA A 28 -12.37 -5.88 -6.93
CA ALA A 28 -11.97 -6.70 -5.78
C ALA A 28 -10.44 -6.68 -5.49
N PRO A 29 -9.84 -5.50 -5.31
CA PRO A 29 -8.38 -5.35 -5.22
C PRO A 29 -7.77 -6.05 -4.00
N LEU A 30 -6.56 -6.56 -4.19
CA LEU A 30 -5.68 -7.02 -3.11
C LEU A 30 -4.52 -6.05 -2.94
N VAL A 31 -4.40 -5.44 -1.76
CA VAL A 31 -3.23 -4.64 -1.36
C VAL A 31 -2.22 -5.55 -0.66
N ILE A 32 -0.99 -5.61 -1.18
CA ILE A 32 0.15 -6.24 -0.52
C ILE A 32 0.87 -5.17 0.28
N GLU A 33 0.97 -5.37 1.58
CA GLU A 33 1.28 -4.28 2.50
C GLU A 33 2.73 -3.79 2.43
N GLY A 34 3.67 -4.71 2.17
CA GLY A 34 5.10 -4.46 2.30
C GLY A 34 5.57 -4.54 3.76
N MET A 35 6.85 -4.20 3.98
CA MET A 35 7.49 -4.27 5.30
C MET A 35 6.97 -3.21 6.28
N LEU A 36 6.60 -2.03 5.78
CA LEU A 36 6.06 -0.92 6.56
C LEU A 36 4.59 -0.71 6.21
N SER A 37 3.70 -1.38 6.95
CA SER A 37 2.26 -1.22 6.75
C SER A 37 1.85 0.22 7.07
N GLY A 38 1.11 0.87 6.16
CA GLY A 38 0.75 2.28 6.26
C GLY A 38 1.79 3.25 5.68
N GLY A 39 2.98 2.78 5.30
CA GLY A 39 4.04 3.61 4.72
C GLY A 39 4.59 4.69 5.65
N GLN A 40 5.36 5.63 5.11
CA GLN A 40 6.13 6.61 5.91
C GLN A 40 5.28 7.49 6.85
N LEU A 41 3.99 7.69 6.56
CA LEU A 41 3.12 8.46 7.45
C LEU A 41 2.94 7.80 8.82
N THR A 42 3.21 6.51 8.98
CA THR A 42 3.15 5.88 10.31
C THR A 42 4.31 6.29 11.22
N GLU A 43 5.36 6.90 10.66
CA GLU A 43 6.56 7.33 11.39
C GLU A 43 6.52 8.82 11.77
N THR A 44 5.57 9.60 11.23
CA THR A 44 5.42 11.01 11.59
C THR A 44 4.48 11.21 12.77
N ALA A 45 4.86 12.11 13.68
CA ALA A 45 4.05 12.43 14.85
C ALA A 45 2.77 13.18 14.47
N GLU A 46 2.90 14.26 13.71
CA GLU A 46 1.80 15.14 13.29
C GLU A 46 1.85 15.44 11.80
N VAL A 47 0.66 15.64 11.21
CA VAL A 47 0.42 15.99 9.82
C VAL A 47 -0.54 17.17 9.79
N GLU A 48 -0.07 18.32 9.31
CA GLU A 48 -0.83 19.57 9.28
C GLU A 48 -1.32 19.94 7.87
N ASN A 49 -0.84 19.23 6.85
CA ASN A 49 -1.02 19.59 5.45
C ASN A 49 -1.85 18.57 4.66
N PHE A 50 -2.53 17.65 5.34
CA PHE A 50 -3.47 16.74 4.69
C PHE A 50 -4.88 17.37 4.64
N PRO A 51 -5.43 17.66 3.45
CA PRO A 51 -6.71 18.34 3.34
C PRO A 51 -7.86 17.50 3.91
N GLY A 52 -8.79 18.17 4.59
CA GLY A 52 -9.93 17.54 5.28
C GLY A 52 -9.79 17.52 6.81
N PHE A 53 -8.64 17.95 7.33
CA PHE A 53 -8.38 18.16 8.75
C PHE A 53 -8.09 19.65 8.98
N ALA A 54 -8.85 20.30 9.87
CA ALA A 54 -8.65 21.71 10.22
C ALA A 54 -7.50 21.88 11.23
N ASP A 55 -7.37 20.90 12.12
CA ASP A 55 -6.29 20.78 13.09
C ASP A 55 -5.31 19.67 12.66
N ALA A 56 -4.11 19.64 13.26
CA ALA A 56 -3.14 18.58 13.04
C ALA A 56 -3.72 17.20 13.36
N VAL A 57 -3.37 16.19 12.55
CA VAL A 57 -3.71 14.78 12.78
C VAL A 57 -2.45 13.95 12.93
N SER A 58 -2.48 12.93 13.80
CA SER A 58 -1.35 12.00 13.87
C SER A 58 -1.21 11.21 12.58
N GLY A 59 0.02 10.98 12.14
CA GLY A 59 0.30 10.18 10.95
C GLY A 59 -0.24 8.74 11.06
N LEU A 60 -0.15 8.14 12.25
CA LEU A 60 -0.71 6.82 12.52
C LEU A 60 -2.25 6.82 12.43
N ASP A 61 -2.91 7.80 13.05
CA ASP A 61 -4.38 7.91 13.04
C ASP A 61 -4.91 8.15 11.62
N LEU A 62 -4.23 8.99 10.85
CA LEU A 62 -4.56 9.22 9.44
C LEU A 62 -4.49 7.91 8.65
N MET A 63 -3.40 7.14 8.77
CA MET A 63 -3.25 5.88 8.03
C MET A 63 -4.24 4.80 8.48
N MET A 64 -4.53 4.69 9.78
CA MET A 64 -5.56 3.77 10.29
C MET A 64 -6.95 4.13 9.76
N SER A 65 -7.28 5.42 9.70
CA SER A 65 -8.54 5.91 9.12
C SER A 65 -8.66 5.56 7.64
N MET A 66 -7.60 5.80 6.85
CA MET A 66 -7.56 5.42 5.44
C MET A 66 -7.68 3.90 5.25
N ARG A 67 -7.02 3.09 6.10
CA ARG A 67 -7.14 1.63 6.06
C ARG A 67 -8.57 1.19 6.33
N SER A 68 -9.20 1.72 7.38
CA SER A 68 -10.59 1.40 7.70
C SER A 68 -11.54 1.77 6.56
N GLN A 69 -11.30 2.90 5.88
CA GLN A 69 -12.07 3.28 4.69
C GLN A 69 -11.89 2.27 3.54
N ALA A 70 -10.66 1.81 3.30
CA ALA A 70 -10.36 0.80 2.29
C ALA A 70 -11.03 -0.56 2.62
N GLU A 71 -10.93 -1.03 3.85
CA GLU A 71 -11.59 -2.26 4.31
C GLU A 71 -13.12 -2.18 4.15
N LYS A 72 -13.74 -1.06 4.55
CA LYS A 72 -15.18 -0.81 4.37
C LYS A 72 -15.59 -0.77 2.89
N ALA A 73 -14.71 -0.32 2.00
CA ALA A 73 -14.94 -0.32 0.56
C ALA A 73 -14.81 -1.73 -0.06
N GLY A 74 -14.31 -2.72 0.68
CA GLY A 74 -14.11 -4.10 0.22
C GLY A 74 -12.69 -4.42 -0.27
N VAL A 75 -11.70 -3.58 0.07
CA VAL A 75 -10.29 -3.87 -0.21
C VAL A 75 -9.82 -5.02 0.68
N ARG A 76 -9.11 -5.98 0.08
CA ARG A 76 -8.42 -7.07 0.80
C ARG A 76 -6.97 -6.72 1.03
N PHE A 77 -6.39 -7.28 2.09
CA PHE A 77 -5.00 -7.05 2.46
C PHE A 77 -4.24 -8.37 2.59
N ALA A 78 -2.98 -8.36 2.20
CA ALA A 78 -2.03 -9.43 2.45
C ALA A 78 -0.76 -8.84 3.08
N MET A 79 -0.41 -9.35 4.25
CA MET A 79 0.87 -9.08 4.90
C MET A 79 1.95 -9.91 4.21
N ASP A 80 2.57 -9.32 3.19
CA ASP A 80 3.72 -9.89 2.47
C ASP A 80 4.56 -8.73 1.88
N ALA A 81 5.78 -9.04 1.46
CA ALA A 81 6.67 -8.10 0.80
C ALA A 81 7.10 -8.68 -0.56
N ILE A 82 6.77 -7.97 -1.65
CA ILE A 82 7.18 -8.37 -2.99
C ILE A 82 8.68 -8.15 -3.16
N THR A 83 9.39 -9.20 -3.54
CA THR A 83 10.84 -9.23 -3.74
C THR A 83 11.25 -9.18 -5.21
N SER A 84 10.41 -9.71 -6.09
CA SER A 84 10.64 -9.68 -7.54
C SER A 84 9.33 -9.77 -8.33
N VAL A 85 9.39 -9.35 -9.59
CA VAL A 85 8.25 -9.34 -10.51
C VAL A 85 8.66 -9.85 -11.88
N ASP A 86 7.71 -10.47 -12.57
CA ASP A 86 7.80 -10.79 -14.00
C ASP A 86 6.53 -10.25 -14.69
N PHE A 87 6.74 -9.27 -15.56
CA PHE A 87 5.69 -8.60 -16.34
C PHE A 87 5.71 -8.99 -17.83
N SER A 88 6.53 -9.97 -18.22
CA SER A 88 6.68 -10.37 -19.62
C SER A 88 5.45 -11.12 -20.17
N GLY A 89 4.64 -11.72 -19.28
CA GLY A 89 3.44 -12.48 -19.62
C GLY A 89 2.14 -11.66 -19.65
N SER A 90 1.07 -12.29 -20.13
CA SER A 90 -0.30 -11.75 -20.08
C SER A 90 -0.88 -11.68 -18.67
N LEU A 91 -0.33 -12.46 -17.75
CA LEU A 91 -0.50 -12.30 -16.31
C LEU A 91 0.83 -11.86 -15.72
N HIS A 92 0.78 -10.88 -14.83
CA HIS A 92 1.91 -10.38 -14.09
C HIS A 92 2.15 -11.27 -12.87
N ARG A 93 3.37 -11.78 -12.73
CA ARG A 93 3.75 -12.59 -11.56
C ARG A 93 4.49 -11.72 -10.56
N LEU A 94 4.07 -11.77 -9.30
CA LEU A 94 4.72 -11.08 -8.18
C LEU A 94 5.14 -12.14 -7.16
N MET A 95 6.42 -12.18 -6.84
CA MET A 95 7.01 -13.12 -5.89
C MET A 95 7.24 -12.40 -4.57
N GLY A 96 6.45 -12.77 -3.56
CA GLY A 96 6.55 -12.29 -2.19
C GLY A 96 7.54 -13.11 -1.35
N MET A 97 7.71 -12.72 -0.09
CA MET A 97 8.46 -13.50 0.88
C MET A 97 7.67 -14.74 1.34
N SER A 98 6.34 -14.65 1.34
CA SER A 98 5.45 -15.71 1.80
C SER A 98 4.73 -16.42 0.65
N ASP A 99 4.23 -15.67 -0.33
CA ASP A 99 3.40 -16.18 -1.41
C ASP A 99 3.87 -15.75 -2.80
N THR A 100 3.35 -16.42 -3.83
CA THR A 100 3.42 -15.95 -5.22
C THR A 100 2.02 -15.61 -5.72
N TYR A 101 1.91 -14.42 -6.31
CA TYR A 101 0.67 -13.83 -6.83
C TYR A 101 0.76 -13.74 -8.35
N GLU A 102 -0.36 -14.00 -9.01
CA GLU A 102 -0.55 -13.68 -10.42
C GLU A 102 -1.71 -12.70 -10.56
N ALA A 103 -1.50 -11.63 -11.31
CA ALA A 103 -2.46 -10.55 -11.45
C ALA A 103 -2.64 -10.15 -12.92
N LYS A 104 -3.88 -9.84 -13.32
CA LYS A 104 -4.15 -9.26 -14.65
C LYS A 104 -3.69 -7.80 -14.75
N CYS A 105 -3.69 -7.09 -13.61
CA CYS A 105 -3.27 -5.70 -13.50
C CYS A 105 -2.51 -5.50 -12.19
N VAL A 106 -1.49 -4.64 -12.22
CA VAL A 106 -0.69 -4.29 -11.05
C VAL A 106 -0.60 -2.78 -10.92
N ILE A 107 -0.86 -2.25 -9.73
CA ILE A 107 -0.55 -0.86 -9.37
C ILE A 107 0.66 -0.88 -8.44
N ILE A 108 1.70 -0.13 -8.80
CA ILE A 108 2.91 0.02 -7.99
C ILE A 108 2.76 1.28 -7.13
N ALA A 109 2.68 1.09 -5.81
CA ALA A 109 2.52 2.14 -4.81
C ALA A 109 3.52 1.95 -3.65
N THR A 110 4.73 1.46 -3.96
CA THR A 110 5.75 1.04 -2.99
C THR A 110 6.37 2.20 -2.20
N GLY A 111 6.14 3.44 -2.62
CA GLY A 111 6.77 4.61 -2.04
C GLY A 111 8.29 4.63 -2.28
N ALA A 112 9.00 5.25 -1.36
CA ALA A 112 10.46 5.30 -1.31
C ALA A 112 10.92 5.12 0.14
N SER A 113 12.23 4.95 0.35
CA SER A 113 12.84 4.96 1.69
C SER A 113 13.78 6.17 1.79
N PRO A 114 13.77 6.92 2.92
CA PRO A 114 14.73 7.99 3.15
C PRO A 114 16.17 7.48 3.05
N ARG A 115 17.05 8.31 2.49
CA ARG A 115 18.49 8.05 2.49
C ARG A 115 19.11 8.79 3.66
N TRP A 116 19.64 8.03 4.61
CA TRP A 116 20.41 8.54 5.73
C TRP A 116 21.80 8.98 5.26
N THR A 117 22.28 10.10 5.78
CA THR A 117 23.65 10.59 5.54
C THR A 117 24.69 9.78 6.32
N GLY A 118 24.27 9.06 7.37
CA GLY A 118 25.13 8.18 8.16
C GLY A 118 25.95 8.93 9.21
N LEU A 119 25.56 10.16 9.54
CA LEU A 119 26.22 10.97 10.56
C LEU A 119 25.70 10.62 11.97
N PRO A 120 26.55 10.66 13.01
CA PRO A 120 26.09 10.47 14.38
C PRO A 120 25.07 11.56 14.78
N GLY A 121 23.89 11.14 15.26
CA GLY A 121 22.84 12.04 15.74
C GLY A 121 21.86 12.53 14.67
N GLU A 122 21.91 11.95 13.47
CA GLU A 122 20.83 12.03 12.48
C GLU A 122 19.55 11.32 12.94
#